data_AF-A0A8J7AIQ9-F1
#
_entry.id   AF-A0A8J7AIQ9-F1
#
_cell.length_a   1.000
_cell.length_b   1.000
_cell.length_c   1.000
_cell.angle_alpha   90.00
_cell.angle_beta   90.00
_cell.angle_gamma   90.00
#
_symmetry.space_group_name_H-M   'P 1'
#
loop_
_entity.id
_entity.type
_entity.pdbx_description
1 polymer ?
#
loop_
_entity_poly.entity_id
_entity_poly.type
_entity_poly.pdbx_seq_one_letter_code
_entity_poly.pdbx_strand_id
1 'polypeptide(L)' 'MIAIYPGSFDPITLGHLDLIQRGSRLFERVIVAVLRNPNKMPLFSVQQRLDQIRLST' A
#
# COMPACT_ATOMS: atom_id res chain seq x y z
N MET A 1 -11.64 -1.68 -15.40
CA MET A 1 -11.62 -2.71 -14.33
C MET A 1 -10.83 -2.18 -13.15
N ILE A 2 -11.34 -2.34 -11.93
CA ILE A 2 -10.70 -1.85 -10.70
C ILE A 2 -10.01 -3.02 -9.98
N ALA A 3 -8.76 -2.80 -9.54
CA ALA A 3 -8.02 -3.75 -8.71
C ALA A 3 -7.84 -3.20 -7.28
N ILE A 4 -7.80 -4.10 -6.31
CA ILE A 4 -7.51 -3.78 -4.90
C ILE A 4 -6.22 -4.50 -4.52
N TYR A 5 -5.28 -3.76 -3.95
CA TYR A 5 -4.03 -4.28 -3.42
C TYR A 5 -3.97 -4.07 -1.90
N PRO A 6 -4.48 -5.02 -1.11
CA PRO A 6 -4.53 -4.92 0.34
C PRO A 6 -3.19 -5.33 0.97
N GLY A 7 -2.78 -4.64 2.03
CA GLY A 7 -1.54 -4.96 2.73
C GLY A 7 -1.34 -4.19 4.02
N SER A 8 -0.41 -4.66 4.85
CA SER A 8 0.00 -3.92 6.07
C SER A 8 0.85 -2.71 5.70
N PHE A 9 1.74 -2.83 4.70
CA PHE A 9 2.66 -1.77 4.27
C PHE A 9 3.40 -1.11 5.45
N ASP A 10 4.00 -1.94 6.30
CA ASP A 10 4.66 -1.54 7.54
C ASP A 10 6.14 -1.94 7.55
N PRO A 11 7.03 -1.20 6.85
CA PRO A 11 6.76 -0.05 5.96
C PRO A 11 6.43 -0.48 4.52
N ILE A 12 6.13 0.51 3.66
CA ILE A 12 6.14 0.28 2.21
C ILE A 12 7.58 0.00 1.73
N THR A 13 7.74 -0.81 0.68
CA THR A 13 9.02 -1.25 0.12
C THR A 13 9.05 -1.01 -1.39
N LEU A 14 10.23 -1.02 -2.00
CA LEU A 14 10.36 -0.90 -3.46
C LEU A 14 9.64 -2.02 -4.22
N GLY A 15 9.55 -3.23 -3.64
CA GLY A 15 8.77 -4.32 -4.23
C GLY A 15 7.27 -4.03 -4.23
N HIS A 16 6.74 -3.36 -3.19
CA HIS A 16 5.34 -2.92 -3.19
C HIS A 16 5.09 -1.86 -4.27
N LEU A 17 6.04 -0.93 -4.47
CA LEU A 17 5.93 0.10 -5.51
C LEU A 17 5.98 -0.48 -6.93
N ASP A 18 6.85 -1.46 -7.19
CA ASP A 18 6.88 -2.17 -8.47
C ASP A 18 5.51 -2.81 -8.79
N LEU A 19 4.89 -3.47 -7.80
CA LEU A 19 3.58 -4.07 -7.98
C LEU A 19 2.47 -3.02 -8.22
N ILE A 20 2.51 -1.89 -7.52
CA ILE A 20 1.57 -0.78 -7.76
C ILE A 20 1.73 -0.23 -9.18
N GLN A 21 2.97 0.01 -9.61
CA GLN A 21 3.29 0.55 -10.93
C GLN A 21 2.92 -0.41 -12.07
N ARG A 22 3.13 -1.72 -11.87
CA ARG A 22 2.69 -2.74 -12.83
C ARG A 22 1.18 -2.86 -12.86
N GLY A 23 0.53 -2.84 -11.69
CA GLY A 23 -0.93 -2.88 -11.58
C GLY A 23 -1.59 -1.69 -12.28
N SER A 24 -1.04 -0.49 -12.15
CA SER A 24 -1.61 0.72 -12.78
C SER A 24 -1.53 0.72 -14.31
N ARG A 25 -0.68 -0.12 -14.90
CA ARG A 25 -0.62 -0.35 -16.36
C ARG A 25 -1.63 -1.38 -16.85
N LEU A 26 -2.14 -2.24 -15.97
CA LEU A 26 -3.05 -3.34 -16.29
C LEU A 26 -4.51 -3.01 -15.95
N PHE A 27 -4.72 -2.17 -14.93
CA PHE A 27 -6.02 -1.80 -14.43
C PHE A 27 -6.23 -0.29 -14.54
N GLU A 28 -7.46 0.10 -14.84
CA GLU A 28 -7.89 1.50 -14.90
C GLU A 28 -7.70 2.21 -13.55
N ARG A 29 -7.86 1.47 -12.45
CA ARG A 29 -7.64 1.98 -11.09
C ARG A 29 -7.10 0.88 -10.19
N VAL A 30 -6.07 1.20 -9.43
CA VAL A 30 -5.53 0.36 -8.35
C VAL A 30 -5.79 1.05 -7.01
N ILE A 31 -6.48 0.37 -6.11
CA ILE A 31 -6.75 0.85 -4.75
C ILE A 31 -5.79 0.14 -3.79
N VAL A 32 -4.84 0.89 -3.23
CA VAL A 32 -3.94 0.38 -2.19
C VAL A 32 -4.62 0.48 -0.84
N ALA A 33 -5.00 -0.65 -0.24
CA ALA A 33 -5.76 -0.69 1.01
C ALA A 33 -4.82 -1.00 2.19
N VAL A 34 -4.53 0.02 3.01
CA VAL A 34 -3.69 -0.14 4.21
C VAL A 34 -4.50 -0.74 5.34
N LEU A 35 -4.17 -1.97 5.70
CA LEU A 35 -4.88 -2.71 6.74
C LEU A 35 -4.36 -2.37 8.14
N ARG A 36 -5.28 -2.29 9.09
CA ARG A 36 -5.00 -2.24 10.52
C ARG A 36 -5.19 -3.64 11.10
N ASN A 37 -4.15 -4.20 11.70
CA ASN A 37 -4.26 -5.43 12.47
C ASN A 37 -4.11 -5.11 13.97
N PRO A 38 -5.18 -5.23 14.78
CA PRO A 38 -5.12 -4.93 16.21
C PRO A 38 -4.26 -5.92 17.00
N ASN A 39 -4.01 -7.12 16.46
CA ASN A 39 -3.20 -8.16 17.10
C ASN A 39 -1.70 -8.05 16.78
N LYS A 40 -1.27 -6.99 16.08
CA LYS A 40 0.14 -6.71 15.77
C LYS A 40 0.55 -5.37 16.36
N MET A 41 1.80 -5.27 16.81
CA MET A 41 2.44 -4.01 17.14
C MET A 41 3.13 -3.48 15.88
N PRO A 42 2.54 -2.49 15.17
CA PRO A 42 3.13 -2.00 13.95
C PRO A 42 4.35 -1.12 14.25
N LEU A 43 5.33 -1.13 13.34
CA LEU A 43 6.50 -0.26 13.40
C LEU A 43 6.09 1.21 13.18
N PHE A 44 5.11 1.43 12.29
CA PHE A 44 4.57 2.74 11.97
C PHE A 44 3.05 2.81 12.20
N SER A 45 2.59 3.96 12.69
CA SER A 45 1.15 4.26 12.76
C SER A 45 0.50 4.15 11.38
N VAL A 46 -0.82 3.93 11.34
CA VAL A 46 -1.58 3.90 10.07
C VAL A 46 -1.33 5.18 9.26
N GLN A 47 -1.29 6.33 9.95
CA GLN A 47 -1.04 7.63 9.33
C GLN A 47 0.34 7.70 8.69
N GLN A 48 1.39 7.32 9.41
CA GLN A 48 2.76 7.29 8.87
C GLN A 48 2.87 6.38 7.65
N ARG A 49 2.21 5.21 7.66
CA ARG A 49 2.18 4.29 6.51
C ARG A 49 1.47 4.90 5.31
N LEU A 50 0.33 5.57 5.52
CA LEU A 50 -0.37 6.29 4.46
C LEU A 50 0.50 7.40 3.86
N ASP A 51 1.22 8.15 4.71
CA ASP A 51 2.09 9.24 4.26
C ASP A 51 3.32 8.72 3.50
N GLN A 52 3.92 7.61 3.94
CA GLN A 52 4.97 6.92 3.19
C GLN A 52 4.50 6.50 1.79
N ILE A 53 3.29 5.93 1.69
CA ILE A 53 2.72 5.52 0.39
C ILE A 53 2.49 6.74 -0.50
N ARG A 54 1.85 7.80 0.00
CA ARG A 54 1.58 9.04 -0.76
C ARG A 54 2.83 9.74 -1.27
N LEU A 55 3.94 9.66 -0.53
CA LEU A 55 5.22 10.24 -0.96
C LEU A 55 5.95 9.38 -2.00
N SER A 56 5.56 8.11 -2.15
CA SER A 56 6.25 7.12 -2.99
C SER A 56 5.54 6.82 -4.31
N THR A 57 4.32 7.32 -4.51
CA THR A 57 3.47 7.11 -5.70
C THR A 57 2.98 8.42 -6.26
#